data_AF-A0A9D1QWX1-F1
#
_entry.id   AF-A0A9D1QWX1-F1
#
_cell.length_a   1.000
_cell.length_b   1.000
_cell.length_c   1.000
_cell.angle_alpha   90.00
_cell.angle_beta   90.00
_cell.angle_gamma   90.00
#
_symmetry.space_group_name_H-M   'P 1'
#
loop_
_entity.id
_entity.type
_entity.pdbx_description
1 polymer ?
#
loop_
_entity_poly.entity_id
_entity_poly.type
_entity_poly.pdbx_seq_one_letter_code
_entity_poly.pdbx_strand_id
1 'polypeptide(L)'
;MFFRSMKVWIAATVLIVLVLVGSALGVHITSSTSFCLSCHEMRVHQQELALSPHAQDAKGNAIECVQCHIPSTNMVRMLSAKVWLGTKDLWVHATSGEAVALDRRAIQPEARRFMDDANCRACHEDLYRNAKNDGAISVYGRLAHQNYLGENGASRSGCVGCHRNIAHLPLEDRHYEANAAFASKLTFKEVR
;
A
#
# COMPACT_ATOMS: atom_id res chain seq x y z
N MET A 1 -53.78 -10.10 1.39
CA MET A 1 -52.84 -8.97 1.21
C MET A 1 -51.54 -9.16 2.02
N PHE A 2 -51.62 -9.58 3.30
CA PHE A 2 -50.50 -9.78 4.23
C PHE A 2 -49.40 -10.77 3.78
N PHE A 3 -49.78 -11.90 3.17
CA PHE A 3 -48.79 -12.87 2.66
C PHE A 3 -48.03 -12.40 1.41
N ARG A 4 -48.63 -11.49 0.62
CA ARG A 4 -47.99 -10.94 -0.60
C ARG A 4 -46.94 -9.89 -0.23
N SER A 5 -47.21 -9.07 0.79
CA SER A 5 -46.21 -8.16 1.35
C SER A 5 -45.06 -8.92 2.02
N MET A 6 -45.33 -9.99 2.77
CA MET A 6 -44.28 -10.79 3.41
C MET A 6 -43.31 -11.44 2.41
N LYS A 7 -43.80 -11.99 1.29
CA LYS A 7 -42.94 -12.53 0.22
C LYS A 7 -42.07 -11.45 -0.45
N VAL A 8 -42.61 -10.24 -0.63
CA VAL A 8 -41.86 -9.09 -1.19
C VAL A 8 -40.75 -8.66 -0.24
N TRP A 9 -41.01 -8.58 1.06
CA TRP A 9 -39.99 -8.25 2.05
C TRP A 9 -38.90 -9.32 2.14
N ILE A 10 -39.26 -10.60 2.13
CA ILE A 10 -38.28 -11.70 2.10
C ILE A 10 -37.40 -11.61 0.84
N ALA A 11 -37.99 -11.41 -0.33
CA ALA A 11 -37.23 -11.28 -1.57
C ALA A 11 -36.30 -10.06 -1.56
N ALA A 12 -36.76 -8.92 -1.05
CA ALA A 12 -35.96 -7.70 -0.91
C ALA A 12 -34.78 -7.92 0.06
N THR A 13 -35.02 -8.56 1.21
CA THR A 13 -33.96 -8.87 2.17
C THR A 13 -32.93 -9.83 1.57
N VAL A 14 -33.36 -10.89 0.88
CA VAL A 14 -32.45 -11.82 0.21
C VAL A 14 -31.59 -11.08 -0.82
N LEU A 15 -32.18 -10.20 -1.63
CA LEU A 15 -31.44 -9.41 -2.61
C LEU A 15 -30.40 -8.51 -1.95
N ILE A 16 -30.76 -7.81 -0.87
CA ILE A 16 -29.82 -6.96 -0.12
C ILE A 16 -28.65 -7.78 0.42
N VAL A 17 -28.93 -8.93 1.03
CA VAL A 17 -27.88 -9.82 1.56
C VAL A 17 -26.96 -10.29 0.44
N LEU A 18 -27.50 -10.69 -0.71
CA LEU A 18 -26.70 -11.10 -1.86
C LEU A 18 -25.80 -9.97 -2.37
N VAL A 19 -26.31 -8.74 -2.45
CA VAL A 19 -25.51 -7.57 -2.86
C VAL A 19 -24.40 -7.27 -1.86
N LEU A 20 -24.69 -7.33 -0.55
CA LEU A 20 -23.70 -7.07 0.49
C LEU A 20 -22.59 -8.13 0.51
N VAL A 21 -22.98 -9.42 0.43
CA VAL A 21 -22.03 -10.54 0.38
C VAL A 21 -21.19 -10.46 -0.90
N GLY A 22 -21.82 -10.21 -2.05
CA GLY A 22 -21.11 -10.05 -3.33
C GLY A 22 -20.12 -8.88 -3.30
N SER A 23 -20.50 -7.75 -2.70
CA SER A 23 -19.63 -6.59 -2.56
C SER A 23 -18.45 -6.86 -1.62
N ALA A 24 -18.70 -7.50 -0.48
CA ALA A 24 -17.65 -7.87 0.47
C ALA A 24 -16.64 -8.84 -0.15
N LEU A 25 -17.13 -9.84 -0.91
CA LEU A 25 -16.29 -10.77 -1.65
C LEU A 25 -15.48 -10.04 -2.74
N GLY A 26 -16.11 -9.13 -3.48
CA GLY A 26 -15.43 -8.30 -4.47
C GLY A 26 -14.31 -7.47 -3.86
N VAL A 27 -14.54 -6.84 -2.71
CA VAL A 27 -13.51 -6.10 -1.97
C VAL A 27 -12.37 -7.02 -1.54
N HIS A 28 -12.67 -8.22 -1.04
CA HIS A 28 -11.66 -9.17 -0.60
C HIS A 28 -10.77 -9.63 -1.77
N ILE A 29 -11.37 -10.05 -2.89
CA ILE A 29 -10.65 -10.50 -4.09
C ILE A 29 -9.76 -9.37 -4.64
N THR A 30 -10.33 -8.17 -4.79
CA THR A 30 -9.62 -6.98 -5.28
C THR A 30 -8.65 -6.38 -4.25
N SER A 31 -8.48 -7.02 -3.11
CA SER A 31 -7.46 -6.69 -2.11
C SER A 31 -6.33 -7.72 -2.03
N SER A 32 -6.40 -8.80 -2.80
CA SER A 32 -5.34 -9.80 -2.83
C SER A 32 -4.13 -9.32 -3.63
N THR A 33 -2.93 -9.72 -3.20
CA THR A 33 -1.69 -9.53 -3.99
C THR A 33 -1.83 -10.13 -5.39
N SER A 34 -2.48 -11.30 -5.53
CA SER A 34 -2.73 -11.92 -6.84
C SER A 34 -3.54 -11.06 -7.79
N PHE A 35 -4.52 -10.29 -7.28
CA PHE A 35 -5.29 -9.37 -8.12
C PHE A 35 -4.42 -8.22 -8.60
N CYS A 36 -3.61 -7.62 -7.72
CA CYS A 36 -2.66 -6.57 -8.11
C CYS A 36 -1.68 -7.05 -9.20
N LEU A 37 -1.22 -8.30 -9.11
CA LEU A 37 -0.29 -8.91 -10.07
C LEU A 37 -0.93 -9.46 -11.34
N SER A 38 -2.25 -9.32 -11.50
CA SER A 38 -2.93 -9.62 -12.76
C SER A 38 -2.50 -8.65 -13.87
N CYS A 39 -2.10 -7.43 -13.52
CA CYS A 39 -1.48 -6.45 -14.40
C CYS A 39 0.05 -6.64 -14.43
N HIS A 40 0.66 -6.53 -15.61
CA HIS A 40 2.09 -6.81 -15.79
C HIS A 40 2.98 -5.72 -15.20
N GLU A 41 2.50 -4.47 -15.18
CA GLU A 41 3.15 -3.28 -14.65
C GLU A 41 3.47 -3.42 -13.15
N MET A 42 2.69 -4.22 -12.42
CA MET A 42 2.86 -4.40 -10.98
C MET A 42 3.91 -5.45 -10.61
N ARG A 43 4.35 -6.29 -11.56
CA ARG A 43 5.24 -7.43 -11.28
C ARG A 43 6.61 -7.01 -10.78
N VAL A 44 7.17 -5.93 -11.32
CA VAL A 44 8.45 -5.37 -10.87
C VAL A 44 8.38 -4.92 -9.41
N HIS A 45 7.25 -4.35 -8.99
CA HIS A 45 7.04 -3.88 -7.63
C HIS A 45 6.99 -5.04 -6.63
N GLN A 46 6.40 -6.18 -7.00
CA GLN A 46 6.41 -7.38 -6.16
C GLN A 46 7.82 -7.94 -5.96
N GLN A 47 8.63 -7.97 -7.02
CA GLN A 47 10.00 -8.45 -6.94
C GLN A 47 10.84 -7.58 -6.01
N GLU A 48 10.68 -6.26 -6.12
CA GLU A 48 11.34 -5.32 -5.23
C GLU A 48 10.86 -5.47 -3.78
N LEU A 49 9.54 -5.58 -3.56
CA LEU A 49 8.96 -5.78 -2.23
C LEU A 49 9.54 -7.02 -1.56
N ALA A 50 9.63 -8.13 -2.30
CA ALA A 50 10.17 -9.40 -1.82
C ALA A 50 11.65 -9.32 -1.40
N LEU A 51 12.40 -8.34 -1.91
CA LEU A 51 13.81 -8.11 -1.60
C LEU A 51 14.02 -6.93 -0.62
N SER A 52 12.94 -6.24 -0.28
CA SER A 52 12.95 -5.06 0.58
C SER A 52 12.94 -5.42 2.06
N PRO A 53 13.19 -4.45 2.96
CA PRO A 53 12.92 -4.59 4.39
C PRO A 53 11.45 -4.91 4.73
N HIS A 54 10.51 -4.66 3.82
CA HIS A 54 9.08 -4.92 3.98
C HIS A 54 8.63 -6.20 3.25
N ALA A 55 9.54 -7.13 2.97
CA ALA A 55 9.14 -8.42 2.39
C ALA A 55 8.24 -9.22 3.36
N GLN A 56 8.51 -9.12 4.66
CA GLN A 56 7.80 -9.84 5.72
C GLN A 56 7.60 -8.95 6.95
N ASP A 57 6.56 -9.24 7.72
CA ASP A 57 6.31 -8.62 9.02
C ASP A 57 7.24 -9.20 10.10
N ALA A 58 7.16 -8.66 11.32
CA ALA A 58 7.96 -9.12 12.46
C ALA A 58 7.68 -10.59 12.87
N LYS A 59 6.59 -11.20 12.39
CA LYS A 59 6.22 -12.59 12.61
C LYS A 59 6.64 -13.50 11.44
N GLY A 60 7.23 -12.95 10.38
CA GLY A 60 7.64 -13.67 9.18
C GLY A 60 6.52 -13.88 8.15
N ASN A 61 5.35 -13.26 8.32
CA ASN A 61 4.30 -13.32 7.29
C ASN A 61 4.64 -12.37 6.15
N ALA A 62 4.39 -12.78 4.91
CA ALA A 62 4.58 -11.90 3.75
C ALA A 62 3.67 -10.67 3.86
N ILE A 63 4.23 -9.49 3.59
CA ILE A 63 3.44 -8.26 3.52
C ILE A 63 2.76 -8.18 2.15
N GLU A 64 1.47 -7.91 2.15
CA GLU A 64 0.63 -7.76 0.96
C GLU A 64 0.50 -6.31 0.52
N CYS A 65 0.22 -6.09 -0.77
CA CYS A 65 0.13 -4.75 -1.38
C CYS A 65 -0.84 -3.83 -0.62
N VAL A 66 -2.00 -4.35 -0.23
CA VAL A 66 -3.06 -3.55 0.41
C VAL A 66 -2.72 -3.11 1.82
N GLN A 67 -1.80 -3.78 2.51
CA GLN A 67 -1.39 -3.37 3.85
C GLN A 67 -0.70 -2.01 3.84
N CYS A 68 -0.14 -1.58 2.72
CA CYS A 68 0.45 -0.26 2.54
C CYS A 68 -0.41 0.64 1.65
N HIS A 69 -0.91 0.13 0.51
CA HIS A 69 -1.51 0.95 -0.54
C HIS A 69 -2.99 1.30 -0.36
N ILE A 70 -3.72 0.57 0.48
CA ILE A 70 -5.16 0.80 0.68
C ILE A 70 -5.40 1.27 2.13
N PRO A 71 -6.06 2.42 2.34
CA PRO A 71 -6.37 2.89 3.70
C PRO A 71 -7.15 1.82 4.47
N SER A 72 -6.65 1.45 5.65
CA SER A 72 -7.24 0.37 6.47
C SER A 72 -8.17 0.86 7.58
N THR A 73 -8.12 2.15 7.92
CA THR A 73 -8.76 2.70 9.13
C THR A 73 -10.25 3.01 9.01
N ASN A 74 -10.76 3.22 7.81
CA ASN A 74 -12.13 3.65 7.59
C ASN A 74 -12.70 3.02 6.31
N MET A 75 -13.85 2.36 6.43
CA MET A 75 -14.48 1.65 5.30
C MET A 75 -14.84 2.57 4.14
N VAL A 76 -15.36 3.77 4.41
CA VAL A 76 -15.72 4.73 3.37
C VAL A 76 -14.46 5.21 2.64
N ARG A 77 -13.39 5.51 3.38
CA ARG A 77 -12.08 5.91 2.82
C ARG A 77 -11.42 4.78 2.03
N MET A 78 -11.51 3.56 2.53
CA MET A 78 -11.02 2.36 1.86
C MET A 78 -11.73 2.18 0.51
N LEU A 79 -13.07 2.19 0.52
CA LEU A 79 -13.87 2.02 -0.70
C LEU A 79 -13.64 3.16 -1.69
N SER A 80 -13.59 4.41 -1.23
CA SER A 80 -13.34 5.56 -2.11
C SER A 80 -11.94 5.51 -2.73
N ALA A 81 -10.92 5.14 -1.95
CA ALA A 81 -9.56 4.95 -2.46
C ALA A 81 -9.50 3.81 -3.48
N LYS A 82 -10.13 2.66 -3.21
CA LYS A 82 -10.16 1.53 -4.17
C LYS A 82 -10.84 1.91 -5.48
N VAL A 83 -11.96 2.61 -5.43
CA VAL A 83 -12.67 3.08 -6.63
C VAL A 83 -11.82 4.08 -7.41
N TRP A 84 -11.29 5.10 -6.73
CA TRP A 84 -10.50 6.15 -7.38
C TRP A 84 -9.20 5.63 -7.99
N LEU A 85 -8.37 4.96 -7.18
CA LEU A 85 -7.07 4.43 -7.62
C LEU A 85 -7.27 3.32 -8.65
N GLY A 86 -8.21 2.39 -8.43
CA GLY A 86 -8.48 1.32 -9.38
C GLY A 86 -8.97 1.83 -10.75
N THR A 87 -9.82 2.86 -10.76
CA THR A 87 -10.27 3.49 -12.03
C THR A 87 -9.12 4.17 -12.75
N LYS A 88 -8.26 4.89 -12.01
CA LYS A 88 -7.07 5.54 -12.57
C LYS A 88 -6.10 4.51 -13.17
N ASP A 89 -5.84 3.43 -12.44
CA ASP A 89 -4.91 2.38 -12.87
C ASP A 89 -5.45 1.68 -14.13
N LEU A 90 -6.76 1.36 -14.17
CA LEU A 90 -7.40 0.79 -15.36
C LEU A 90 -7.33 1.74 -16.56
N TRP A 91 -7.55 3.04 -16.35
CA TRP A 91 -7.44 4.05 -17.41
C TRP A 91 -6.02 4.09 -17.98
N VAL A 92 -5.00 4.15 -17.10
CA VAL A 92 -3.59 4.19 -17.52
C VAL A 92 -3.25 2.91 -18.27
N HIS A 93 -3.62 1.74 -17.74
CA HIS A 93 -3.41 0.45 -18.40
C HIS A 93 -4.03 0.40 -19.81
N ALA A 94 -5.29 0.85 -19.94
CA ALA A 94 -6.01 0.82 -21.21
C ALA A 94 -5.47 1.83 -22.26
N THR A 95 -4.83 2.91 -21.82
CA THR A 95 -4.44 4.02 -22.71
C THR A 95 -2.94 4.12 -22.99
N SER A 96 -2.12 3.54 -22.12
CA SER A 96 -0.65 3.67 -22.19
C SER A 96 -0.01 2.58 -23.06
N GLY A 97 -0.75 1.53 -23.42
CA GLY A 97 -0.26 0.40 -24.23
C GLY A 97 0.81 -0.44 -23.51
N GLU A 98 1.19 -1.59 -24.10
CA GLU A 98 2.15 -2.54 -23.48
C GLU A 98 3.59 -1.99 -23.36
N ALA A 99 3.92 -0.89 -24.04
CA ALA A 99 5.30 -0.42 -24.22
C ALA A 99 5.71 0.76 -23.34
N VAL A 100 4.79 1.38 -22.58
CA VAL A 100 5.13 2.52 -21.73
C VAL A 100 5.67 2.02 -20.39
N ALA A 101 7.00 2.02 -20.26
CA ALA A 101 7.63 1.98 -18.96
C ALA A 101 7.16 3.20 -18.16
N LEU A 102 6.45 2.96 -17.06
CA LEU A 102 6.01 4.02 -16.15
C LEU A 102 7.24 4.84 -15.71
N ASP A 103 7.19 6.16 -15.84
CA ASP A 103 8.20 7.04 -15.26
C ASP A 103 8.05 7.03 -13.74
N ARG A 104 8.75 6.09 -13.11
CA ARG A 104 8.69 5.86 -11.66
C ARG A 104 9.22 7.06 -10.89
N ARG A 105 10.18 7.80 -11.46
CA ARG A 105 10.73 8.99 -10.83
C ARG A 105 9.70 10.12 -10.81
N ALA A 106 8.93 10.28 -11.88
CA ALA A 106 7.83 11.25 -11.93
C ALA A 106 6.65 10.87 -11.02
N ILE A 107 6.37 9.57 -10.87
CA ILE A 107 5.22 9.09 -10.08
C ILE A 107 5.50 9.09 -8.57
N GLN A 108 6.74 8.85 -8.15
CA GLN A 108 7.11 8.70 -6.74
C GLN A 108 6.61 9.82 -5.81
N PRO A 109 6.78 11.13 -6.12
CA PRO A 109 6.31 12.19 -5.24
C PRO A 109 4.80 12.14 -5.00
N GLU A 110 4.03 11.79 -6.04
CA GLU A 110 2.58 11.68 -5.96
C GLU A 110 2.17 10.39 -5.23
N ALA A 111 2.83 9.27 -5.52
CA ALA A 111 2.59 8.00 -4.80
C ALA A 111 2.76 8.16 -3.28
N ARG A 112 3.78 8.92 -2.85
CA ARG A 112 4.03 9.20 -1.43
C ARG A 112 2.90 9.99 -0.75
N ARG A 113 2.13 10.79 -1.49
CA ARG A 113 0.99 11.56 -0.93
C ARG A 113 -0.23 10.69 -0.66
N PHE A 114 -0.37 9.58 -1.40
CA PHE A 114 -1.48 8.65 -1.23
C PHE A 114 -1.20 7.55 -0.20
N MET A 115 0.02 7.46 0.32
CA MET A 115 0.34 6.54 1.41
C MET A 115 -0.19 7.08 2.73
N ASP A 116 -1.10 6.30 3.32
CA ASP A 116 -1.72 6.63 4.60
C ASP A 116 -0.77 6.21 5.73
N ASP A 117 -0.31 7.17 6.53
CA ASP A 117 0.57 6.87 7.67
C ASP A 117 -0.06 5.90 8.67
N ALA A 118 -1.39 5.85 8.72
CA ALA A 118 -2.11 4.87 9.54
C ALA A 118 -1.77 3.42 9.17
N ASN A 119 -1.47 3.15 7.90
CA ASN A 119 -1.04 1.83 7.43
C ASN A 119 0.37 1.50 7.93
N CYS A 120 1.29 2.47 7.92
CA CYS A 120 2.62 2.29 8.53
C CYS A 120 2.49 2.01 10.04
N ARG A 121 1.63 2.78 10.72
CA ARG A 121 1.41 2.68 12.18
C ARG A 121 0.64 1.44 12.61
N ALA A 122 -0.01 0.73 11.69
CA ALA A 122 -0.65 -0.56 11.98
C ALA A 122 0.38 -1.66 12.32
N CYS A 123 1.64 -1.49 11.92
CA CYS A 123 2.76 -2.36 12.32
C CYS A 123 3.82 -1.62 13.14
N HIS A 124 4.05 -0.34 12.85
CA HIS A 124 4.95 0.54 13.61
C HIS A 124 4.18 1.32 14.68
N GLU A 125 3.64 0.60 15.66
CA GLU A 125 2.83 1.19 16.74
C GLU A 125 3.67 2.08 17.66
N ASP A 126 4.82 1.55 18.11
CA ASP A 126 5.80 2.30 18.91
C ASP A 126 6.88 2.90 18.01
N LEU A 127 6.71 4.19 17.72
CA LEU A 127 7.64 4.95 16.90
C LEU A 127 9.01 5.14 17.56
N TYR A 128 9.21 4.79 18.83
CA TYR A 128 10.50 4.91 19.49
C TYR A 128 11.32 3.62 19.49
N ARG A 129 10.76 2.53 18.94
CA ARG A 129 11.44 1.24 18.77
C ARG A 129 11.84 0.99 17.33
N ASN A 130 12.92 0.25 17.16
CA ASN A 130 13.40 -0.14 15.84
C ASN A 130 12.42 -1.11 15.15
N ALA A 131 12.59 -1.34 13.85
CA ALA A 131 11.68 -2.17 13.07
C ALA A 131 11.61 -3.65 13.52
N LYS A 132 12.63 -4.16 14.21
CA LYS A 132 12.62 -5.51 14.81
C LYS A 132 11.91 -5.56 16.16
N ASN A 133 11.52 -4.39 16.67
CA ASN A 133 10.91 -4.20 17.98
C ASN A 133 11.78 -4.72 19.15
N ASP A 134 13.09 -4.87 18.97
CA ASP A 134 14.02 -5.44 19.97
C ASP A 134 14.86 -4.37 20.70
N GLY A 135 14.74 -3.10 20.30
CA GLY A 135 15.48 -2.00 20.92
C GLY A 135 14.98 -0.62 20.47
N ALA A 136 15.58 0.42 21.02
CA ALA A 136 15.25 1.81 20.68
C ALA A 136 15.81 2.21 19.30
N ILE A 137 15.18 3.19 18.68
CA ILE A 137 15.75 3.88 17.51
C ILE A 137 16.91 4.81 17.91
N SER A 138 17.65 5.30 16.91
CA SER A 138 18.71 6.29 17.13
C SER A 138 18.16 7.60 17.73
N VAL A 139 19.03 8.36 18.39
CA VAL A 139 18.69 9.69 18.93
C VAL A 139 18.11 10.61 17.86
N TYR A 140 18.69 10.59 16.65
CA TYR A 140 18.20 11.36 15.50
C TYR A 140 16.81 10.90 15.04
N GLY A 141 16.57 9.58 14.97
CA GLY A 141 15.26 9.03 14.63
C GLY A 141 14.19 9.45 15.63
N ARG A 142 14.51 9.39 16.94
CA ARG A 142 13.61 9.85 18.00
C ARG A 142 13.23 11.31 17.81
N LEU A 143 14.20 12.20 17.61
CA LEU A 143 13.93 13.63 17.39
C LEU A 143 13.08 13.89 16.14
N ALA A 144 13.30 13.12 15.07
CA ALA A 144 12.50 13.21 13.84
C ALA A 144 11.06 12.75 14.06
N HIS A 145 10.85 11.66 14.80
CA HIS A 145 9.50 11.19 15.14
C HIS A 145 8.77 12.14 16.10
N GLN A 146 9.48 12.78 17.04
CA GLN A 146 8.90 13.85 17.85
C GLN A 146 8.42 15.03 16.99
N ASN A 147 9.15 15.36 15.91
CA ASN A 147 8.76 16.42 14.98
C ASN A 147 7.54 16.03 14.13
N TYR A 148 7.47 14.76 13.74
CA TYR A 148 6.30 14.18 13.08
C TYR A 148 5.07 14.21 13.99
N LEU A 149 5.24 13.90 15.27
CA LEU A 149 4.17 13.89 16.28
C LEU A 149 3.75 15.29 16.75
N GLY A 150 4.43 16.35 16.31
CA GLY A 150 4.11 17.73 16.73
C GLY A 150 4.78 18.18 18.03
N GLU A 151 5.65 17.35 18.63
CA GLU A 151 6.22 17.61 19.97
C GLU A 151 7.33 18.67 19.96
N ASN A 152 8.13 18.76 18.89
CA ASN A 152 9.28 19.68 18.78
C ASN A 152 9.29 20.48 17.46
N GLY A 153 8.11 20.66 16.86
CA GLY A 153 7.86 21.28 15.56
C GLY A 153 6.78 20.52 14.80
N ALA A 154 6.40 21.00 13.60
CA ALA A 154 5.40 20.32 12.76
C ALA A 154 6.04 19.89 11.43
N SER A 155 6.41 18.62 11.31
CA SER A 155 6.76 18.04 10.02
C SER A 155 5.56 18.15 9.08
N ARG A 156 5.79 18.61 7.85
CA ARG A 156 4.79 18.55 6.76
C ARG A 156 4.85 17.26 5.95
N SER A 157 5.74 16.34 6.32
CA SER A 157 5.97 15.07 5.61
C SER A 157 5.44 13.90 6.42
N GLY A 158 4.61 13.05 5.79
CA GLY A 158 4.22 11.75 6.33
C GLY A 158 5.38 10.75 6.36
N CYS A 159 5.11 9.53 6.80
CA CYS A 159 6.11 8.48 7.03
C CYS A 159 7.02 8.29 5.80
N VAL A 160 6.43 8.07 4.62
CA VAL A 160 7.17 7.84 3.36
C VAL A 160 7.81 9.10 2.77
N GLY A 161 7.54 10.28 3.33
CA GLY A 161 8.25 11.51 2.98
C GLY A 161 9.70 11.48 3.45
N CYS A 162 9.93 10.88 4.62
CA CYS A 162 11.26 10.63 5.21
C CYS A 162 11.77 9.21 4.89
N HIS A 163 10.92 8.20 5.08
CA HIS A 163 11.23 6.79 4.82
C HIS A 163 10.97 6.43 3.35
N ARG A 164 11.90 6.84 2.49
CA ARG A 164 11.81 6.60 1.04
C ARG A 164 12.36 5.23 0.68
N ASN A 165 11.91 4.70 -0.46
CA ASN A 165 12.41 3.47 -1.08
C ASN A 165 12.42 2.25 -0.15
N ILE A 166 11.43 2.18 0.74
CA ILE A 166 11.30 1.14 1.77
C ILE A 166 10.80 -0.20 1.26
N ALA A 167 10.14 -0.21 0.10
CA ALA A 167 9.51 -1.38 -0.50
C ALA A 167 9.83 -1.49 -2.00
N HIS A 168 9.88 -0.34 -2.67
CA HIS A 168 10.16 -0.23 -4.11
C HIS A 168 11.33 0.71 -4.33
N LEU A 169 12.30 0.28 -5.14
CA LEU A 169 13.53 1.04 -5.39
C LEU A 169 13.80 1.10 -6.89
N PRO A 170 13.44 2.22 -7.55
CA PRO A 170 13.65 2.35 -8.97
C PRO A 170 15.14 2.53 -9.27
N LEU A 171 15.52 2.26 -10.52
CA LEU A 171 16.92 2.28 -10.98
C LEU A 171 17.58 3.63 -10.70
N GLU A 172 16.85 4.72 -10.88
CA GLU A 172 17.37 6.08 -10.74
C GLU A 172 17.78 6.40 -9.31
N ASP A 173 17.22 5.71 -8.30
CA ASP A 173 17.53 5.97 -6.89
C ASP A 173 18.59 5.01 -6.31
N ARG A 174 19.04 4.01 -7.07
CA ARG A 174 19.99 2.99 -6.59
C ARG A 174 21.38 3.54 -6.27
N HIS A 175 21.73 4.69 -6.84
CA HIS A 175 23.03 5.33 -6.66
C HIS A 175 23.19 6.03 -5.30
N TYR A 176 22.09 6.26 -4.56
CA TYR A 176 22.17 6.86 -3.24
C TYR A 176 22.73 5.88 -2.21
N GLU A 177 23.70 6.31 -1.41
CA GLU A 177 24.34 5.49 -0.37
C GLU A 177 23.32 4.87 0.60
N ALA A 178 22.30 5.63 0.99
CA ALA A 178 21.20 5.16 1.84
C ALA A 178 20.45 3.94 1.27
N ASN A 179 20.47 3.76 -0.05
CA ASN A 179 19.83 2.64 -0.74
C ASN A 179 20.79 1.49 -1.06
N ALA A 180 22.10 1.62 -0.80
CA ALA A 180 23.11 0.65 -1.25
C ALA A 180 22.81 -0.79 -0.80
N ALA A 181 22.36 -0.97 0.44
CA ALA A 181 22.02 -2.29 0.99
C ALA A 181 20.76 -2.91 0.36
N PHE A 182 19.82 -2.11 -0.11
CA PHE A 182 18.65 -2.61 -0.84
C PHE A 182 19.00 -2.82 -2.32
N ALA A 183 19.72 -1.88 -2.93
CA ALA A 183 20.19 -1.96 -4.30
C ALA A 183 21.05 -3.21 -4.56
N SER A 184 21.91 -3.60 -3.60
CA SER A 184 22.74 -4.80 -3.72
C SER A 184 21.95 -6.11 -3.72
N LYS A 185 20.68 -6.10 -3.30
CA LYS A 185 19.78 -7.27 -3.39
C LYS A 185 19.05 -7.34 -4.73
N LEU A 186 18.97 -6.22 -5.45
CA LEU A 186 18.28 -6.11 -6.75
C LEU A 186 19.18 -6.51 -7.94
N THR A 187 20.27 -7.23 -7.69
CA THR A 187 21.32 -7.58 -8.68
C THR A 187 20.88 -8.60 -9.74
N PHE A 188 19.61 -8.97 -9.79
CA PHE A 188 19.09 -9.75 -10.91
C PHE A 188 18.87 -8.86 -12.12
N LYS A 189 19.45 -9.31 -13.23
CA LYS A 189 19.29 -8.82 -14.61
C LYS A 189 17.94 -8.16 -14.79
N GLU A 190 17.96 -6.89 -15.21
CA GLU A 190 16.81 -6.10 -15.63
C GLU A 190 15.74 -7.01 -16.25
N VAL A 191 14.65 -7.22 -15.51
CA VAL A 191 13.43 -7.77 -16.08
C VAL A 191 12.87 -6.64 -16.94
N ARG A 192 13.31 -6.62 -18.19
CA ARG A 192 12.61 -5.96 -19.28
C ARG A 192 11.22 -6.56 -19.41
#